data_AF-A0A2H0FZ86-F1
#
_entry.id   AF-A0A2H0FZ86-F1
#
_cell.length_a   1.000
_cell.length_b   1.000
_cell.length_c   1.000
_cell.angle_alpha   90.00
_cell.angle_beta   90.00
_cell.angle_gamma   90.00
#
_symmetry.space_group_name_H-M   'P 1'
#
loop_
_entity.id
_entity.type
_entity.pdbx_description
1 polymer ?
#
loop_
_entity_poly.entity_id
_entity_poly.type
_entity_poly.pdbx_seq_one_letter_code
_entity_poly.pdbx_strand_id
1 'polypeptide(L)'
;MEQDYQPIACMQHEQLELSVLRRIPLMLAYRLEGQDRVEKVMPLDVATRDGAEWLKFRGKDGGVEEIRLDRILSFEEVYRLPSSRNLTR
;
A
#
# COMPACT_ATOMS: atom_id res chain seq x y z
N MET A 1 -30.89 -13.74 -0.13
CA MET A 1 -30.34 -12.55 -0.80
C MET A 1 -29.35 -11.95 0.16
N GLU A 2 -28.12 -12.43 0.12
CA GLU A 2 -27.03 -11.94 0.96
C GLU A 2 -26.00 -11.42 -0.04
N GLN A 3 -25.77 -10.12 0.00
CA GLN A 3 -24.94 -9.45 -0.99
C GLN A 3 -23.53 -10.02 -0.92
N ASP A 4 -23.09 -10.61 -2.03
CA ASP A 4 -21.76 -11.16 -2.26
C ASP A 4 -20.74 -10.04 -2.07
N TYR A 5 -20.26 -9.89 -0.83
CA TYR A 5 -19.12 -9.05 -0.52
C TYR A 5 -17.91 -9.73 -1.18
N GLN A 6 -17.38 -9.14 -2.25
CA GLN A 6 -16.11 -9.54 -2.84
C GLN A 6 -15.02 -8.80 -2.06
N PRO A 7 -14.39 -9.41 -1.03
CA PRO A 7 -13.28 -8.76 -0.35
C PRO A 7 -12.18 -8.48 -1.36
N ILE A 8 -11.57 -7.29 -1.30
CA ILE A 8 -10.21 -7.13 -1.80
C ILE A 8 -9.43 -8.28 -1.15
N ALA A 9 -8.82 -9.16 -1.96
CA ALA A 9 -8.31 -10.44 -1.48
C ALA A 9 -7.59 -10.22 -0.14
N CYS A 10 -8.08 -10.82 0.95
CA CYS A 10 -7.67 -10.57 2.34
C CYS A 10 -6.17 -10.29 2.48
N MET A 11 -5.37 -11.06 1.73
CA MET A 11 -3.93 -10.92 1.52
C MET A 11 -3.41 -9.51 1.24
N GLN A 12 -4.04 -8.73 0.35
CA GLN A 12 -3.58 -7.38 -0.02
C GLN A 12 -3.84 -6.35 1.09
N HIS A 13 -4.98 -6.45 1.77
CA HIS A 13 -5.28 -5.63 2.93
C HIS A 13 -4.31 -5.94 4.06
N GLU A 14 -4.13 -7.22 4.38
CA GLU A 14 -3.18 -7.70 5.40
C GLU A 14 -1.74 -7.27 5.09
N GLN A 15 -1.33 -7.32 3.81
CA GLN A 15 -0.02 -6.84 3.39
C GLN A 15 0.16 -5.35 3.63
N LEU A 16 -0.82 -4.52 3.25
CA LEU A 16 -0.76 -3.08 3.48
C LEU A 16 -0.73 -2.74 4.98
N GLU A 17 -1.58 -3.37 5.79
CA GLU A 17 -1.57 -3.24 7.25
C GLU A 17 -0.20 -3.62 7.82
N LEU A 18 0.38 -4.72 7.35
CA LEU A 18 1.69 -5.17 7.78
C LEU A 18 2.79 -4.20 7.37
N SER A 19 2.76 -3.66 6.16
CA SER A 19 3.71 -2.66 5.69
C SER A 19 3.58 -1.34 6.45
N VAL A 20 2.37 -0.94 6.85
CA VAL A 20 2.12 0.20 7.77
C VAL A 20 2.76 -0.08 9.13
N LEU A 21 2.44 -1.23 9.75
CA LEU A 21 2.94 -1.62 11.08
C LEU A 21 4.46 -1.71 11.10
N ARG A 22 5.05 -2.32 10.07
CA ARG A 22 6.51 -2.47 9.91
C ARG A 22 7.19 -1.22 9.38
N ARG A 23 6.42 -0.20 8.97
CA ARG A 23 6.95 1.04 8.40
C ARG A 23 7.87 0.76 7.21
N ILE A 24 7.44 -0.13 6.31
CA ILE A 24 8.18 -0.51 5.10
C ILE A 24 7.77 0.44 3.98
N PRO A 25 8.73 1.13 3.33
CA PRO A 25 8.40 1.96 2.18
C PRO A 25 7.91 1.10 1.01
N LEU A 26 6.89 1.59 0.32
CA LEU A 26 6.24 0.91 -0.80
C LEU A 26 6.52 1.66 -2.11
N MET A 27 6.70 0.93 -3.20
CA MET A 27 6.57 1.45 -4.55
C MET A 27 5.09 1.35 -4.91
N LEU A 28 4.39 2.47 -4.91
CA LEU A 28 2.94 2.54 -5.11
C LEU A 28 2.65 2.99 -6.53
N ALA A 29 1.92 2.17 -7.30
CA ALA A 29 1.37 2.51 -8.60
C ALA A 29 -0.14 2.77 -8.45
N TYR A 30 -0.60 3.97 -8.77
CA TYR A 30 -1.99 4.36 -8.57
C TYR A 30 -2.48 5.34 -9.64
N ARG A 31 -3.80 5.41 -9.83
CA ARG A 31 -4.42 6.34 -10.77
C ARG A 31 -5.03 7.53 -10.04
N LEU A 32 -4.54 8.73 -10.36
CA LEU A 32 -5.04 10.00 -9.84
C LEU A 32 -5.44 10.90 -11.00
N GLU A 33 -6.68 11.41 -10.98
CA GLU A 33 -7.21 12.32 -12.02
C GLU A 33 -7.07 11.77 -13.46
N GLY A 34 -7.11 10.45 -13.62
CA GLY A 34 -6.95 9.78 -14.91
C GLY A 34 -5.50 9.57 -15.36
N GLN A 35 -4.51 9.99 -14.56
CA GLN A 35 -3.10 9.73 -14.81
C GLN A 35 -2.57 8.62 -13.91
N ASP A 36 -1.81 7.71 -14.51
CA ASP A 36 -1.08 6.67 -13.78
C ASP A 36 0.19 7.28 -13.18
N ARG A 37 0.33 7.16 -11.86
CA ARG A 37 1.51 7.60 -11.11
C ARG A 37 2.17 6.40 -10.45
N VAL A 38 3.49 6.42 -10.42
CA VAL A 38 4.27 5.43 -9.71
C VAL A 38 5.34 6.15 -8.90
N GLU A 39 5.29 6.00 -7.58
CA GLU A 39 6.22 6.66 -6.69
C GLU A 39 6.50 5.83 -5.44
N LYS A 40 7.66 6.12 -4.83
CA LYS A 40 8.03 5.51 -3.56
C LYS A 40 7.41 6.31 -2.42
N VAL A 41 6.52 5.66 -1.69
CA VAL A 41 5.77 6.24 -0.58
C VAL A 41 6.07 5.51 0.72
N MET A 42 5.78 6.17 1.83
CA MET A 42 5.79 5.54 3.14
C MET A 42 4.34 5.33 3.59
N PRO A 43 3.82 4.09 3.66
CA PRO A 43 2.49 3.86 4.18
C PRO A 43 2.45 4.28 5.66
N LEU A 44 1.42 5.04 6.02
CA LEU A 44 1.25 5.58 7.37
C LEU A 44 0.10 4.90 8.10
N ASP A 45 -1.00 4.62 7.40
CA ASP A 45 -2.23 4.10 7.98
C ASP A 45 -3.15 3.58 6.87
N VAL A 46 -3.97 2.57 7.17
CA VAL A 46 -5.07 2.12 6.30
C VAL A 46 -6.36 2.34 7.08
N ALA A 47 -7.30 3.07 6.50
CA ALA A 47 -8.56 3.42 7.14
C ALA A 47 -9.75 3.10 6.25
N THR A 48 -10.77 2.48 6.82
CA THR A 48 -12.06 2.29 6.16
C THR A 48 -13.00 3.44 6.55
N ARG A 49 -13.48 4.20 5.56
CA ARG A 49 -14.41 5.32 5.74
C ARG A 49 -15.49 5.28 4.68
N ASP A 50 -16.73 5.42 5.10
CA ASP A 50 -17.91 5.46 4.20
C ASP A 50 -18.04 4.20 3.31
N GLY A 51 -17.66 3.03 3.84
CA GLY A 51 -17.66 1.77 3.09
C GLY A 51 -16.56 1.65 2.03
N ALA A 52 -15.59 2.57 2.01
CA ALA A 52 -14.42 2.50 1.14
C ALA A 52 -13.13 2.45 1.97
N GLU A 53 -12.12 1.76 1.44
CA GLU A 53 -10.80 1.66 2.07
C GLU A 53 -9.85 2.71 1.49
N TRP A 54 -9.07 3.33 2.37
CA TRP A 54 -8.14 4.41 2.06
C TRP A 54 -6.76 4.11 2.65
N LEU A 55 -5.71 4.32 1.86
CA LEU A 55 -4.32 4.26 2.27
C LEU A 55 -3.81 5.69 2.47
N LYS A 56 -3.43 6.01 3.70
CA LYS A 56 -2.63 7.19 4.02
C LYS A 56 -1.18 6.87 3.82
N PHE A 57 -0.48 7.71 3.08
CA PHE A 57 0.95 7.55 2.85
C PHE A 57 1.65 8.90 2.86
N ARG A 58 2.96 8.88 3.09
CA ARG A 58 3.84 10.04 2.94
C ARG A 58 4.61 9.91 1.63
N GLY A 59 4.41 10.86 0.73
CA GLY A 59 5.14 10.94 -0.53
C GLY A 59 6.59 11.39 -0.36
N LYS A 60 7.33 11.47 -1.47
CA LYS A 60 8.74 11.90 -1.46
C LYS A 60 8.94 13.33 -0.96
N ASP A 61 7.95 14.21 -1.19
CA ASP A 61 7.98 15.61 -0.75
C ASP A 61 7.79 15.76 0.77
N GLY A 62 7.47 14.66 1.48
CA GLY A 62 7.13 14.69 2.90
C GLY A 62 5.67 15.04 3.18
N GLY A 63 4.91 15.41 2.15
CA GLY A 63 3.46 15.56 2.18
C GLY A 63 2.76 14.25 2.53
N VAL A 64 1.70 14.35 3.33
CA VAL A 64 0.83 13.23 3.66
C VAL A 64 -0.38 13.30 2.74
N GLU A 65 -0.60 12.22 2.01
CA GLU A 65 -1.69 12.08 1.06
C GLU A 65 -2.50 10.82 1.36
N GLU A 66 -3.74 10.78 0.88
CA GLU A 66 -4.66 9.67 1.07
C GLU A 66 -5.20 9.23 -0.28
N ILE A 67 -5.21 7.92 -0.56
CA ILE A 67 -5.77 7.37 -1.78
C ILE A 67 -6.67 6.18 -1.49
N ARG A 68 -7.74 6.03 -2.28
CA ARG A 68 -8.58 4.84 -2.23
C ARG A 68 -7.81 3.61 -2.69
N LEU A 69 -7.96 2.50 -1.97
CA LEU A 69 -7.33 1.22 -2.36
C LEU A 69 -7.77 0.76 -3.75
N ASP A 70 -9.04 1.00 -4.11
CA ASP A 70 -9.59 0.75 -5.45
C ASP A 70 -8.85 1.49 -6.60
N ARG A 71 -8.15 2.58 -6.30
CA ARG A 71 -7.35 3.33 -7.28
C ARG A 71 -5.89 2.90 -7.34
N ILE A 72 -5.47 2.01 -6.45
CA ILE A 72 -4.14 1.42 -6.46
C ILE A 72 -4.13 0.35 -7.54
N LEU A 73 -3.24 0.51 -8.52
CA LEU A 73 -3.04 -0.45 -9.59
C LEU A 73 -2.19 -1.62 -9.09
N SER A 74 -1.10 -1.30 -8.38
CA SER A 74 -0.18 -2.26 -7.76
C SER A 74 0.61 -1.59 -6.63
N PHE A 75 1.11 -2.37 -5.69
CA PHE A 75 2.11 -1.93 -4.71
C PHE A 75 3.20 -2.99 -4.55
N GLU A 76 4.42 -2.56 -4.28
CA GLU A 76 5.54 -3.47 -3.99
C GLU A 76 6.32 -2.97 -2.77
N GLU A 77 6.62 -3.87 -1.83
CA GLU A 77 7.46 -3.55 -0.68
C GLU A 77 8.90 -3.31 -1.13
N VAL A 78 9.39 -2.08 -0.94
CA VAL A 78 10.79 -1.75 -1.21
C VAL A 78 11.62 -2.22 -0.04
N TYR A 79 11.84 -3.53 0.03
CA TYR A 79 12.82 -4.12 0.93
C TYR A 79 14.19 -3.55 0.58
N ARG A 80 14.70 -2.65 1.41
CA ARG A 80 16.14 -2.41 1.46
C ARG A 80 16.73 -3.67 2.08
N LEU A 81 17.03 -4.68 1.25
CA LEU A 81 17.87 -5.80 1.66
C LEU A 81 19.10 -5.18 2.35
N PRO A 82 19.38 -5.48 3.63
CA PRO A 82 20.75 -5.35 4.09
C PRO A 82 21.56 -6.32 3.24
N SER A 83 22.56 -5.82 2.51
CA SER A 83 23.60 -6.69 1.98
C SER A 83 24.20 -7.50 3.14
N SER A 84 23.80 -8.76 3.27
CA SER A 84 24.40 -9.82 4.09
C SER A 84 23.73 -11.13 3.64
N ARG A 85 24.23 -11.86 2.64
CA ARG A 85 25.43 -12.71 2.62
C ARG A 85 25.35 -13.87 3.62
N ASN A 86 25.41 -15.09 3.06
CA ASN A 86 25.59 -16.42 3.65
C ASN A 86 24.37 -17.13 4.25
N LEU A 87 23.80 -18.05 3.47
CA LEU A 87 23.28 -19.31 4.01
C LEU A 87 24.21 -20.43 3.51
N THR A 88 25.32 -20.64 4.22
CA THR A 88 26.03 -21.92 4.21
C THR A 88 25.31 -22.86 5.16
N ARG A 89 24.69 -23.90 4.64
CA ARG A 89 24.58 -25.18 5.34
C ARG A 89 24.41 -26.32 4.35
#